data_AF-R7VI18-F1
#
_entry.id   AF-R7VI18-F1
#
_cell.length_a   1.000
_cell.length_b   1.000
_cell.length_c   1.000
_cell.angle_alpha   90.00
_cell.angle_beta   90.00
_cell.angle_gamma   90.00
#
_symmetry.space_group_name_H-M   'P 1'
#
loop_
_entity.id
_entity.type
_entity.pdbx_description
1 polymer ?
#
loop_
_entity_poly.entity_id
_entity_poly.type
_entity_poly.pdbx_seq_one_letter_code
_entity_poly.pdbx_strand_id
1 'polypeptide(L)'
;MGFGSELQGQPSHSALLSLQDAELRLLESVKKCVNQRIKCDRDYATALANMVNTAQKLETSPEFNSPTFQAWSTVIKETENVIKLIRDNAEKLVAKTLERLVQVINEKKSEKKFYNEEHNRLHAEFCKVGR
;
A
#
# COMPACT_ATOMS: atom_id res chain seq x y z
N MET A 1 -31.44 -2.32 -10.58
CA MET A 1 -30.52 -3.41 -10.19
C MET A 1 -29.72 -2.94 -9.00
N GLY A 2 -29.61 -3.75 -7.96
CA GLY A 2 -28.97 -3.36 -6.71
C GLY A 2 -29.31 -4.32 -5.57
N PHE A 3 -28.47 -4.32 -4.53
CA PHE A 3 -28.60 -5.26 -3.41
C PHE A 3 -29.99 -5.22 -2.74
N GLY A 4 -30.63 -4.05 -2.67
CA GLY A 4 -31.97 -3.91 -2.10
C GLY A 4 -33.09 -4.64 -2.84
N SER A 5 -32.92 -4.94 -4.14
CA SER A 5 -33.91 -5.67 -4.95
C SER A 5 -33.50 -7.12 -5.24
N GLU A 6 -32.20 -7.43 -5.21
CA GLU A 6 -31.65 -8.72 -5.65
C GLU A 6 -31.06 -9.58 -4.53
N LEU A 7 -30.73 -8.98 -3.38
CA LEU A 7 -30.08 -9.65 -2.25
C LEU A 7 -30.91 -9.51 -0.98
N GLN A 8 -32.15 -10.00 -1.04
CA GLN A 8 -33.08 -10.00 0.08
C GLN A 8 -33.01 -11.29 0.88
N GLY A 9 -33.19 -11.19 2.20
CA GLY A 9 -33.29 -12.33 3.10
C GLY A 9 -31.96 -12.78 3.71
N GLN A 10 -32.07 -13.75 4.65
CA GLN A 10 -30.97 -14.18 5.51
C GLN A 10 -29.76 -14.77 4.76
N PRO A 11 -29.93 -15.60 3.70
CA PRO A 11 -28.79 -16.13 2.95
C PRO A 11 -27.97 -15.01 2.29
N SER A 12 -28.64 -14.02 1.72
CA SER A 12 -28.01 -12.86 1.09
C SER A 12 -27.26 -12.00 2.10
N HIS A 13 -27.84 -11.78 3.29
CA HIS A 13 -27.14 -11.09 4.39
C HIS A 13 -25.85 -11.81 4.80
N SER A 14 -25.90 -13.13 5.00
CA SER A 14 -24.72 -13.94 5.33
C SER A 14 -23.65 -13.86 4.25
N ALA A 15 -24.06 -13.92 2.98
CA ALA A 15 -23.16 -13.78 1.85
C ALA A 15 -22.46 -12.40 1.81
N LEU A 16 -23.21 -11.32 2.09
CA LEU A 16 -22.65 -9.96 2.17
C LEU A 16 -21.64 -9.80 3.31
N LEU A 17 -21.91 -10.38 4.49
CA LEU A 17 -20.94 -10.37 5.60
C LEU A 17 -19.66 -11.13 5.24
N SER A 18 -19.79 -12.30 4.60
CA SER A 18 -18.65 -13.10 4.14
C SER A 18 -17.82 -12.36 3.07
N LEU A 19 -18.48 -11.65 2.15
CA LEU A 19 -17.82 -10.79 1.17
C LEU A 19 -17.03 -9.68 1.86
N GLN A 20 -17.63 -8.97 2.81
CA GLN A 20 -16.94 -7.92 3.57
C GLN A 20 -15.71 -8.45 4.32
N ASP A 21 -15.78 -9.68 4.86
CA ASP A 21 -14.62 -10.35 5.46
C ASP A 21 -13.53 -10.69 4.45
N ALA A 22 -13.90 -11.13 3.25
CA ALA A 22 -12.95 -11.40 2.17
C ALA A 22 -12.25 -10.11 1.71
N GLU A 23 -12.99 -9.02 1.54
CA GLU A 23 -12.45 -7.72 1.18
C GLU A 23 -11.53 -7.16 2.27
N LEU A 24 -11.86 -7.33 3.56
CA LEU A 24 -10.96 -6.96 4.66
C LEU A 24 -9.64 -7.75 4.62
N ARG A 25 -9.69 -9.07 4.37
CA ARG A 25 -8.48 -9.90 4.20
C ARG A 25 -7.64 -9.45 3.00
N LEU A 26 -8.29 -9.05 1.91
CA LEU A 26 -7.62 -8.50 0.74
C LEU A 26 -6.90 -7.18 1.10
N LEU A 27 -7.58 -6.24 1.76
CA LEU A 27 -6.98 -4.97 2.16
C LEU A 27 -5.77 -5.16 3.09
N GLU A 28 -5.85 -6.08 4.06
CA GLU A 28 -4.72 -6.40 4.94
C GLU A 28 -3.55 -7.04 4.15
N SER A 29 -3.83 -7.84 3.12
CA SER A 29 -2.81 -8.39 2.23
C SER A 29 -2.13 -7.29 1.40
N VAL A 30 -2.92 -6.35 0.85
CA VAL A 30 -2.39 -5.18 0.14
C VAL A 30 -1.51 -4.33 1.07
N LYS A 31 -1.92 -4.14 2.33
CA LYS A 31 -1.14 -3.41 3.33
C LYS A 31 0.22 -4.06 3.57
N LYS A 32 0.27 -5.39 3.70
CA LYS A 32 1.54 -6.13 3.81
C LYS A 32 2.41 -5.96 2.57
N CYS A 33 1.83 -6.04 1.37
CA CYS A 33 2.53 -5.84 0.11
C CYS A 33 3.15 -4.44 0.02
N VAL A 34 2.40 -3.39 0.34
CA VAL A 34 2.88 -2.00 0.34
C VAL A 34 4.02 -1.81 1.34
N ASN A 35 3.91 -2.36 2.56
CA ASN A 35 4.99 -2.31 3.54
C ASN A 35 6.26 -3.00 3.04
N GLN A 36 6.11 -4.18 2.43
CA GLN A 36 7.25 -4.90 1.87
C GLN A 36 7.89 -4.10 0.72
N ARG A 37 7.10 -3.46 -0.13
CA ARG A 37 7.61 -2.59 -1.20
C ARG A 37 8.41 -1.41 -0.65
N ILE A 38 7.88 -0.71 0.36
CA ILE A 38 8.59 0.40 1.02
C ILE A 38 9.94 -0.07 1.58
N LYS A 39 9.97 -1.25 2.21
CA LYS A 39 11.20 -1.84 2.72
C LYS A 39 12.20 -2.11 1.59
N CYS A 40 11.76 -2.80 0.53
CA CYS A 40 12.61 -3.10 -0.62
C CYS A 40 13.18 -1.84 -1.28
N ASP A 41 12.38 -0.79 -1.45
CA ASP A 41 12.82 0.47 -2.05
C ASP A 41 13.91 1.14 -1.18
N ARG A 42 13.75 1.13 0.15
CA ARG A 42 14.75 1.66 1.10
C ARG A 42 16.05 0.87 1.10
N ASP A 43 15.95 -0.46 1.13
CA ASP A 43 17.10 -1.36 1.11
C ASP A 43 17.87 -1.20 -0.22
N TYR A 44 17.14 -1.09 -1.34
CA TYR A 44 17.73 -0.88 -2.67
C TYR A 44 18.42 0.48 -2.81
N ALA A 45 17.77 1.56 -2.34
CA ALA A 45 18.38 2.89 -2.32
C ALA A 45 19.66 2.93 -1.45
N THR A 46 19.70 2.15 -0.37
CA THR A 46 20.90 2.03 0.48
C THR A 46 22.02 1.28 -0.24
N ALA A 47 21.71 0.18 -0.91
CA ALA A 47 22.69 -0.57 -1.71
C ALA A 47 23.28 0.28 -2.83
N LEU A 48 22.45 1.03 -3.56
CA LEU A 48 22.91 1.96 -4.59
C LEU A 48 23.79 3.08 -4.02
N ALA A 49 23.42 3.64 -2.86
CA ALA A 49 24.24 4.67 -2.21
C ALA A 49 25.63 4.14 -1.83
N ASN A 50 25.74 2.91 -1.34
CA ASN A 50 27.02 2.28 -1.05
C ASN A 50 27.88 2.09 -2.31
N MET A 51 27.26 1.74 -3.44
CA MET A 51 27.93 1.62 -4.73
C MET A 51 28.48 2.97 -5.19
N VAL A 52 27.67 4.03 -5.14
CA VAL A 52 28.08 5.41 -5.47
C VAL A 52 29.25 5.85 -4.58
N ASN A 53 29.14 5.66 -3.26
CA ASN A 53 30.20 6.01 -2.32
C ASN A 53 31.52 5.28 -2.61
N THR A 54 31.44 4.05 -3.12
CA THR A 54 32.63 3.28 -3.50
C THR A 54 33.23 3.80 -4.81
N ALA A 55 32.38 4.11 -5.79
CA ALA A 55 32.80 4.68 -7.07
C ALA A 55 33.48 6.05 -6.91
N GLN A 56 32.93 6.93 -6.07
CA GLN A 56 33.48 8.27 -5.81
C GLN A 56 34.89 8.22 -5.19
N LYS A 57 35.22 7.19 -4.40
CA LYS A 57 36.58 7.01 -3.87
C LYS A 57 37.61 6.70 -4.97
N LEU A 58 37.17 6.08 -6.06
CA LEU A 58 38.02 5.80 -7.21
C LEU A 58 38.27 7.06 -8.05
N GLU A 59 37.38 8.06 -7.98
CA GLU A 59 37.48 9.27 -8.78
C GLU A 59 38.56 10.26 -8.33
N THR A 60 39.11 10.08 -7.12
CA THR A 60 40.18 10.94 -6.58
C THR A 60 41.54 10.80 -7.25
N SER A 61 41.72 9.87 -8.20
CA SER A 61 43.00 9.68 -8.89
C SER A 61 43.15 10.63 -10.10
N PRO A 62 44.23 11.43 -10.18
CA PRO A 62 44.47 12.39 -11.27
C PRO A 62 44.70 11.74 -12.64
N GLU A 63 44.80 10.41 -12.71
CA GLU A 63 45.01 9.64 -13.95
C GLU A 63 43.75 9.53 -14.82
N PHE A 64 42.61 10.01 -14.33
CA PHE A 64 41.30 9.80 -14.93
C PHE A 64 40.72 11.03 -15.67
N ASN A 65 41.46 11.61 -16.60
CA ASN A 65 40.97 12.77 -17.39
C ASN A 65 40.48 12.39 -18.80
N SER A 66 39.95 11.17 -18.97
CA SER A 66 39.47 10.67 -20.27
C SER A 66 37.97 10.93 -20.49
N PRO A 67 37.49 11.02 -21.74
CA PRO A 67 36.05 11.11 -22.04
C PRO A 67 35.25 9.94 -21.45
N THR A 68 35.83 8.75 -21.40
CA THR A 68 35.24 7.57 -20.75
C THR A 68 34.99 7.81 -19.27
N PHE A 69 35.94 8.46 -18.59
CA PHE A 69 35.79 8.78 -17.18
C PHE A 69 34.76 9.88 -16.93
N GLN A 70 34.69 10.91 -17.78
CA GLN A 70 33.63 11.93 -17.70
C GLN A 70 32.22 11.32 -17.88
N ALA A 71 32.08 10.36 -18.79
CA ALA A 71 30.84 9.59 -18.95
C ALA A 71 30.53 8.76 -17.69
N TRP A 72 31.54 8.13 -17.10
CA TRP A 72 31.39 7.42 -15.83
C TRP A 72 30.91 8.31 -14.68
N SER A 73 31.52 9.48 -14.48
CA SER A 73 31.09 10.45 -13.46
C SER A 73 29.64 10.89 -13.67
N THR A 74 29.21 11.01 -14.93
CA THR A 74 27.80 11.29 -15.25
C THR A 74 26.89 10.15 -14.79
N VAL A 75 27.27 8.89 -15.01
CA VAL A 75 26.51 7.72 -14.55
C VAL A 75 26.40 7.70 -13.02
N ILE A 76 27.49 8.01 -12.29
CA ILE A 76 27.47 8.09 -10.83
C ILE A 76 26.51 9.18 -10.35
N LYS A 77 26.57 10.37 -10.94
CA LYS A 77 25.67 11.49 -10.61
C LYS A 77 24.20 11.16 -10.90
N GLU A 78 23.90 10.54 -12.04
CA GLU A 78 22.52 10.12 -12.35
C GLU A 78 22.03 9.00 -11.43
N THR A 79 22.93 8.13 -10.97
CA THR A 79 22.61 7.13 -9.94
C THR A 79 22.22 7.79 -8.62
N GLU A 80 22.88 8.88 -8.20
CA GLU A 80 22.46 9.68 -7.04
C GLU A 80 21.06 10.28 -7.20
N ASN A 81 20.72 10.75 -8.40
CA ASN A 81 19.38 11.25 -8.69
C ASN A 81 18.33 10.14 -8.56
N VAL A 82 18.61 8.96 -9.10
CA VAL A 82 17.74 7.77 -8.97
C VAL A 82 17.56 7.36 -7.51
N ILE A 83 18.63 7.37 -6.69
CA ILE A 83 18.54 7.09 -5.25
C ILE A 83 17.55 8.05 -4.56
N LYS A 84 17.62 9.35 -4.85
CA LYS A 84 16.69 10.35 -4.31
C LYS A 84 15.25 10.04 -4.71
N LEU A 85 15.01 9.75 -5.99
CA LEU A 85 13.66 9.41 -6.48
C LEU A 85 13.09 8.16 -5.81
N ILE A 86 13.91 7.12 -5.58
CA ILE A 86 13.47 5.89 -4.91
C ILE A 86 13.08 6.20 -3.46
N ARG A 87 13.88 6.99 -2.75
CA ARG A 87 13.59 7.39 -1.35
C ARG A 87 12.30 8.21 -1.27
N ASP A 88 12.14 9.21 -2.12
CA ASP A 88 10.94 10.04 -2.19
C ASP A 88 9.69 9.21 -2.50
N ASN A 89 9.81 8.22 -3.39
CA ASN A 89 8.71 7.31 -3.70
C ASN A 89 8.34 6.42 -2.51
N ALA A 90 9.32 5.89 -1.79
CA ALA A 90 9.07 5.11 -0.57
C ALA A 90 8.39 5.97 0.51
N GLU A 91 8.80 7.23 0.67
CA GLU A 91 8.16 8.17 1.59
C GLU A 91 6.72 8.51 1.19
N LYS A 92 6.46 8.76 -0.09
CA LYS A 92 5.09 8.98 -0.62
C LYS A 92 4.21 7.74 -0.41
N LEU A 93 4.75 6.54 -0.59
CA LEU A 93 4.01 5.30 -0.32
C LEU A 93 3.61 5.20 1.16
N VAL A 94 4.48 5.61 2.09
CA VAL A 94 4.15 5.67 3.52
C VAL A 94 3.08 6.74 3.79
N ALA A 95 3.36 7.98 3.42
CA ALA A 95 2.57 9.14 3.82
C ALA A 95 1.21 9.27 3.10
N LYS A 96 1.05 8.64 1.92
CA LYS A 96 -0.21 8.74 1.16
C LYS A 96 -0.90 7.40 1.07
N THR A 97 -0.21 6.39 0.53
CA THR A 97 -0.84 5.11 0.20
C THR A 97 -1.12 4.29 1.46
N LEU A 98 -0.13 4.11 2.32
CA LEU A 98 -0.26 3.27 3.51
C LEU A 98 -1.23 3.91 4.53
N GLU A 99 -1.13 5.22 4.75
CA GLU A 99 -2.06 5.95 5.63
C GLU A 99 -3.50 5.81 5.15
N ARG A 100 -3.77 6.09 3.86
CA ARG A 100 -5.12 5.96 3.29
C ARG A 100 -5.63 4.53 3.36
N LEU A 101 -4.77 3.55 3.14
CA LEU A 101 -5.15 2.14 3.22
C LEU A 101 -5.52 1.72 4.64
N VAL A 102 -4.78 2.19 5.65
CA VAL A 102 -5.14 1.96 7.06
C VAL A 102 -6.47 2.62 7.40
N GLN A 103 -6.71 3.84 6.92
CA GLN A 103 -7.99 4.52 7.08
C GLN A 103 -9.15 3.69 6.49
N VAL A 104 -9.05 3.27 5.23
CA VAL A 104 -10.10 2.48 4.55
C VAL A 104 -10.35 1.15 5.26
N ILE A 105 -9.30 0.48 5.75
CA ILE A 105 -9.45 -0.76 6.54
C ILE A 105 -10.29 -0.50 7.80
N ASN A 106 -10.02 0.58 8.52
CA ASN A 106 -10.72 0.92 9.75
C ASN A 106 -12.17 1.34 9.49
N GLU A 107 -12.40 2.19 8.47
CA GLU A 107 -13.72 2.58 8.00
C GLU A 107 -14.56 1.34 7.67
N LYS A 108 -14.01 0.43 6.87
CA LYS A 108 -14.70 -0.81 6.49
C LYS A 108 -15.03 -1.73 7.68
N LYS A 109 -14.14 -1.82 8.68
CA LYS A 109 -14.41 -2.57 9.93
C LYS A 109 -15.59 -1.94 10.69
N SER A 110 -15.63 -0.61 10.76
CA SER A 110 -16.71 0.13 11.41
C SER A 110 -18.04 -0.04 10.66
N GLU A 111 -18.03 0.12 9.34
CA GLU A 111 -19.20 -0.03 8.48
C GLU A 111 -19.77 -1.45 8.52
N LYS A 112 -18.92 -2.49 8.48
CA LYS A 112 -19.37 -3.89 8.64
C LYS A 112 -20.10 -4.09 9.97
N LYS A 113 -19.55 -3.56 11.07
CA LYS A 113 -20.17 -3.67 12.39
C LYS A 113 -21.53 -2.97 12.41
N PHE A 114 -21.59 -1.73 11.92
CA PHE A 114 -22.82 -0.95 11.83
C PHE A 114 -23.89 -1.65 10.98
N TYR A 115 -23.51 -2.16 9.80
CA TYR A 115 -24.41 -2.92 8.93
C TYR A 115 -25.03 -4.14 9.64
N ASN A 116 -24.21 -4.91 10.35
CA ASN A 116 -24.68 -6.08 11.09
C ASN A 116 -25.62 -5.70 12.23
N GLU A 117 -25.31 -4.64 12.98
CA GLU A 117 -26.16 -4.13 14.05
C GLU A 117 -27.52 -3.67 13.53
N GLU A 118 -27.54 -2.89 12.44
CA GLU A 118 -28.78 -2.40 11.83
C GLU A 118 -29.62 -3.52 11.23
N HIS A 119 -28.99 -4.50 10.57
CA HIS A 119 -29.72 -5.66 10.07
C HIS A 119 -30.41 -6.44 11.21
N ASN A 120 -29.69 -6.67 12.31
CA ASN A 120 -30.25 -7.37 13.48
C ASN A 120 -31.37 -6.57 14.14
N ARG A 121 -31.25 -5.24 14.23
CA ARG A 121 -32.30 -4.36 14.75
C ARG A 121 -33.58 -4.46 13.91
N LEU A 122 -33.46 -4.31 12.59
CA LEU A 122 -34.59 -4.40 11.66
C LEU A 122 -35.24 -5.79 11.68
N HIS A 123 -34.42 -6.84 11.71
CA HIS A 123 -34.92 -8.21 11.81
C HIS A 123 -35.70 -8.45 13.11
N ALA A 124 -35.20 -7.93 14.25
CA ALA A 124 -35.89 -8.03 15.53
C ALA A 124 -37.22 -7.25 15.56
N GLU A 125 -37.27 -6.06 14.95
CA GLU A 125 -38.50 -5.27 14.79
C GLU A 125 -39.52 -6.01 13.92
N PHE A 126 -39.09 -6.57 12.79
CA PHE A 126 -39.95 -7.34 11.91
C PHE A 126 -40.55 -8.58 12.61
N CYS A 127 -39.72 -9.32 13.36
CA CYS A 127 -40.15 -10.49 14.14
C CYS A 127 -41.10 -10.15 15.31
N LYS A 128 -41.18 -8.88 15.73
CA LYS A 128 -42.15 -8.41 16.73
C LYS A 128 -43.51 -8.07 16.11
N VAL A 129 -43.52 -7.54 14.88
CA VAL A 129 -44.76 -7.15 14.16
C VAL A 129 -45.40 -8.35 13.47
N GLY A 130 -44.62 -9.37 13.10
CA GLY A 130 -45.11 -10.61 12.50
C GLY A 130 -45.74 -11.62 13.48
N ARG A 131 -46.00 -11.22 14.74
CA ARG A 131 -46.74 -12.01 15.74
C ARG A 131 -48.09 -11.40 16.03
#